data_AF-A0A7W7IUM1-F1
#
_entry.id   AF-A0A7W7IUM1-F1
#
_cell.length_a   1.000
_cell.length_b   1.000
_cell.length_c   1.000
_cell.angle_alpha   90.00
_cell.angle_beta   90.00
_cell.angle_gamma   90.00
#
_symmetry.space_group_name_H-M   'P 1'
#
loop_
_entity.id
_entity.type
_entity.pdbx_description
1 polymer ?
#
loop_
_entity_poly.entity_id
_entity_poly.type
_entity_poly.pdbx_seq_one_letter_code
_entity_poly.pdbx_strand_id
1 'polypeptide(L)'
;MNKIFKTLVFLFLISSQSFFAQQVSSAAQELERQKAEMQTQKALKENYANLDEKINQLKKEQKELENKRKNLLKSESNLKSTKEKISKLELANQKIENKITTTSISDEEIQKQRIKTKENEVNIQKLKLTQINQEKELDKMMLNI
;
A
#
# COMPACT_ATOMS: atom_id res chain seq x y z
N MET A 1 -83.51 31.98 23.80
CA MET A 1 -82.65 30.78 23.80
C MET A 1 -82.16 30.34 22.41
N ASN A 2 -82.99 30.37 21.35
CA ASN A 2 -82.58 29.86 20.01
C ASN A 2 -81.38 30.55 19.35
N LYS A 3 -81.13 31.85 19.58
CA LYS A 3 -79.99 32.56 18.96
C LYS A 3 -78.66 32.18 19.62
N ILE A 4 -78.62 32.12 20.95
CA ILE A 4 -77.42 31.74 21.72
C ILE A 4 -77.02 30.29 21.42
N PHE A 5 -77.99 29.37 21.35
CA PHE A 5 -77.74 27.97 20.97
C PHE A 5 -77.16 27.86 19.56
N LYS A 6 -77.72 28.59 18.58
CA LYS A 6 -77.20 28.63 17.20
C LYS A 6 -75.78 29.19 17.13
N THR A 7 -75.46 30.23 17.91
CA THR A 7 -74.11 30.80 17.98
C THR A 7 -73.11 29.82 18.60
N LEU A 8 -73.49 29.10 19.66
CA LEU A 8 -72.66 28.06 20.28
C LEU A 8 -72.39 26.90 19.32
N VAL A 9 -73.42 26.41 18.62
CA VAL A 9 -73.27 25.35 17.59
C VAL A 9 -72.36 25.82 16.46
N PHE A 10 -72.49 27.08 16.02
CA PHE A 10 -71.64 27.65 14.97
C PHE A 10 -70.17 27.78 15.41
N LEU A 11 -69.92 28.23 16.65
CA LEU A 11 -68.57 28.26 17.22
C LEU A 11 -67.97 26.86 17.32
N PHE A 12 -68.77 25.88 17.74
CA PHE A 12 -68.32 24.49 17.86
C PHE A 12 -67.93 23.92 16.49
N LEU A 13 -68.74 24.18 15.46
CA LEU A 13 -68.44 23.78 14.09
C LEU A 13 -67.14 24.41 13.56
N ILE A 14 -66.92 25.70 13.78
CA ILE A 14 -65.67 26.36 13.36
C ILE A 14 -64.47 25.77 14.10
N SER A 15 -64.59 25.57 15.42
CA SER A 15 -63.51 25.01 16.24
C SER A 15 -63.14 23.56 15.84
N SER A 16 -64.12 22.75 15.43
CA SER A 16 -63.86 21.40 14.94
C SER A 16 -63.05 21.41 13.64
N GLN A 17 -63.34 22.32 12.71
CA GLN A 17 -62.60 22.45 11.45
C GLN A 17 -61.15 22.90 11.70
N SER A 18 -60.94 23.81 12.65
CA SER A 18 -59.59 24.24 13.06
C SER A 18 -58.78 23.11 13.69
N PHE A 19 -59.40 22.27 14.52
CA PHE A 19 -58.74 21.10 15.13
C PHE A 19 -58.32 20.07 14.07
N PHE A 20 -59.23 19.72 13.14
CA PHE A 20 -58.89 18.78 12.05
C PHE A 20 -57.80 19.34 11.13
N ALA A 21 -57.83 20.63 10.79
CA ALA A 21 -56.79 21.26 9.97
C ALA A 21 -55.41 21.26 10.67
N GLN A 22 -55.37 21.55 11.98
CA GLN A 22 -54.13 21.50 12.77
C GLN A 22 -53.59 20.07 12.90
N GLN A 23 -54.47 19.09 13.10
CA GLN A 23 -54.09 17.68 13.15
C GLN A 23 -53.51 17.19 11.81
N VAL A 24 -54.15 17.52 10.68
CA VAL A 24 -53.65 17.19 9.33
C VAL A 24 -52.30 17.88 9.06
N SER A 25 -52.15 19.15 9.44
CA SER A 25 -50.89 19.89 9.28
C SER A 25 -49.76 19.29 10.12
N SER A 26 -50.02 18.90 11.37
CA SER A 26 -49.02 18.23 12.23
C SER A 26 -48.61 16.86 11.71
N ALA A 27 -49.55 16.08 11.18
CA ALA A 27 -49.27 14.77 10.58
C ALA A 27 -48.45 14.90 9.28
N ALA A 28 -48.74 15.90 8.45
CA ALA A 28 -47.96 16.18 7.24
C ALA A 28 -46.52 16.60 7.58
N GLN A 29 -46.34 17.46 8.59
CA GLN A 29 -45.02 17.88 9.06
C GLN A 29 -44.22 16.71 9.67
N GLU A 30 -44.87 15.83 10.42
CA GLU A 30 -44.24 14.63 10.97
C GLU A 30 -43.81 13.66 9.86
N LEU A 31 -44.65 13.46 8.83
CA LEU A 31 -44.30 12.63 7.67
C LEU A 31 -43.10 13.19 6.89
N GLU A 32 -43.01 14.52 6.73
CA GLU A 32 -41.86 15.16 6.11
C GLU A 32 -40.58 14.99 6.94
N ARG A 33 -40.67 15.11 8.27
CA ARG A 33 -39.53 14.84 9.17
C ARG A 33 -39.07 13.39 9.05
N GLN A 34 -39.98 12.43 9.09
CA GLN A 34 -39.63 11.01 8.92
C GLN A 34 -38.99 10.71 7.56
N LYS A 35 -39.46 11.35 6.48
CA LYS A 35 -38.83 11.24 5.17
C LYS A 35 -37.41 11.82 5.16
N ALA A 36 -37.22 13.00 5.75
CA ALA A 36 -35.90 13.62 5.85
C ALA A 36 -34.93 12.79 6.70
N GLU A 37 -35.40 12.22 7.81
CA GLU A 37 -34.62 11.32 8.66
C GLU A 37 -34.25 10.03 7.93
N MET A 38 -35.19 9.41 7.20
CA MET A 38 -34.93 8.20 6.41
C MET A 38 -33.90 8.47 5.30
N GLN A 39 -34.02 9.61 4.60
CA GLN A 39 -33.04 10.01 3.59
C GLN A 39 -31.66 10.25 4.21
N THR A 40 -31.61 10.90 5.37
CA THR A 40 -30.35 11.13 6.10
C THR A 40 -29.72 9.81 6.54
N GLN A 41 -30.49 8.88 7.09
CA GLN A 41 -30.01 7.55 7.48
C GLN A 41 -29.50 6.75 6.27
N LYS A 42 -30.22 6.80 5.14
CA LYS A 42 -29.80 6.15 3.90
C LYS A 42 -28.46 6.72 3.41
N ALA A 43 -28.35 8.05 3.35
CA ALA A 43 -27.12 8.73 2.97
C ALA A 43 -25.95 8.40 3.91
N LEU A 44 -26.18 8.35 5.23
CA LEU A 44 -25.17 7.96 6.20
C LEU A 44 -24.72 6.51 5.96
N LYS A 45 -25.65 5.57 5.79
CA LYS A 45 -25.33 4.17 5.54
C LYS A 45 -24.52 3.98 4.27
N GLU A 46 -24.90 4.66 3.19
CA GLU A 46 -24.15 4.66 1.92
C GLU A 46 -22.75 5.26 2.09
N ASN A 47 -22.61 6.36 2.83
CA ASN A 47 -21.30 6.95 3.12
C ASN A 47 -20.41 6.02 3.95
N TYR A 48 -20.94 5.36 4.99
CA TYR A 48 -20.17 4.39 5.78
C TYR A 48 -19.73 3.20 4.92
N ALA A 49 -20.62 2.66 4.07
CA ALA A 49 -20.26 1.58 3.15
C ALA A 49 -19.14 1.99 2.18
N ASN A 50 -19.22 3.20 1.61
CA ASN A 50 -18.19 3.73 0.72
C ASN A 50 -16.86 3.98 1.45
N LEU A 51 -16.91 4.43 2.71
CA LEU A 51 -15.72 4.59 3.55
C LEU A 51 -15.07 3.25 3.86
N ASP A 52 -15.85 2.24 4.24
CA ASP A 52 -15.35 0.89 4.50
C ASP A 52 -14.73 0.26 3.25
N GLU A 53 -15.34 0.46 2.07
CA GLU A 53 -14.77 0.02 0.81
C GLU A 53 -13.41 0.67 0.53
N LYS A 54 -13.31 2.00 0.69
CA LYS A 54 -12.05 2.73 0.54
C LYS A 54 -11.00 2.29 1.55
N ILE A 55 -11.37 2.07 2.81
CA ILE A 55 -10.46 1.56 3.85
C ILE A 55 -9.93 0.18 3.45
N ASN A 56 -10.80 -0.69 2.93
CA ASN A 56 -10.40 -2.02 2.49
C ASN A 56 -9.49 -1.97 1.26
N GLN A 57 -9.75 -1.07 0.31
CA GLN A 57 -8.89 -0.84 -0.83
C GLN A 57 -7.51 -0.35 -0.39
N LEU A 58 -7.45 0.69 0.46
CA LEU A 58 -6.20 1.23 0.98
C LEU A 58 -5.39 0.19 1.76
N LYS A 59 -6.05 -0.69 2.54
CA LYS A 59 -5.37 -1.79 3.23
C LYS A 59 -4.75 -2.81 2.26
N LYS A 60 -5.43 -3.11 1.14
CA LYS A 60 -4.88 -3.99 0.10
C LYS A 60 -3.66 -3.35 -0.56
N GLU A 61 -3.77 -2.10 -0.98
CA GLU A 61 -2.67 -1.34 -1.59
C GLU A 61 -1.47 -1.22 -0.63
N GLN A 62 -1.70 -0.95 0.66
CA GLN A 62 -0.66 -0.92 1.68
C GLN A 62 0.08 -2.26 1.79
N LYS A 63 -0.66 -3.37 1.82
CA LYS A 63 -0.08 -4.72 1.90
C LYS A 63 0.71 -5.08 0.65
N GLU A 64 0.21 -4.70 -0.53
CA GLU A 64 0.92 -4.90 -1.79
C GLU A 64 2.24 -4.10 -1.81
N LEU A 65 2.20 -2.84 -1.40
CA LEU A 65 3.39 -1.99 -1.31
C LEU A 65 4.41 -2.53 -0.30
N GLU A 66 3.96 -3.02 0.85
CA GLU A 66 4.83 -3.64 1.86
C GLU A 66 5.52 -4.90 1.31
N ASN A 67 4.78 -5.75 0.58
CA ASN A 67 5.35 -6.91 -0.08
C ASN A 67 6.37 -6.53 -1.16
N LYS A 68 6.06 -5.53 -2.00
CA LYS A 68 7.01 -5.00 -3.00
C LYS A 68 8.28 -4.49 -2.33
N ARG A 69 8.15 -3.71 -1.25
CA ARG A 69 9.29 -3.18 -0.47
C ARG A 69 10.15 -4.30 0.12
N LYS A 70 9.53 -5.34 0.70
CA LYS A 70 10.27 -6.49 1.25
C LYS A 70 11.07 -7.23 0.17
N ASN A 71 10.48 -7.40 -1.00
CA ASN A 71 11.15 -8.03 -2.14
C ASN A 71 12.32 -7.16 -2.65
N LEU A 72 12.13 -5.85 -2.73
CA LEU A 72 13.18 -4.89 -3.09
C LEU A 72 14.39 -5.01 -2.13
N LEU A 73 14.15 -4.91 -0.82
CA LEU A 73 15.21 -5.03 0.20
C LEU A 73 15.98 -6.36 0.10
N LYS A 74 15.27 -7.45 -0.17
CA LYS A 74 15.91 -8.77 -0.37
C LYS A 74 16.80 -8.76 -1.62
N SER A 75 16.34 -8.16 -2.72
CA SER A 75 17.10 -8.05 -3.96
C SER A 75 18.35 -7.19 -3.77
N GLU A 76 18.23 -6.03 -3.11
CA GLU A 76 19.35 -5.15 -2.76
C GLU A 76 20.38 -5.86 -1.88
N SER A 77 19.93 -6.60 -0.86
CA SER A 77 20.81 -7.37 0.01
C SER A 77 21.58 -8.47 -0.76
N ASN A 78 20.91 -9.15 -1.70
CA ASN A 78 21.55 -10.16 -2.54
C ASN A 78 22.61 -9.53 -3.45
N LEU A 79 22.28 -8.40 -4.08
CA LEU A 79 23.22 -7.65 -4.92
C LEU A 79 24.45 -7.20 -4.12
N LYS A 80 24.25 -6.66 -2.91
CA LYS A 80 25.33 -6.28 -2.00
C LYS A 80 26.23 -7.48 -1.68
N SER A 81 25.66 -8.63 -1.34
CA SER A 81 26.42 -9.85 -1.05
C SER A 81 27.28 -10.30 -2.25
N THR A 82 26.73 -10.22 -3.47
CA THR A 82 27.49 -10.51 -4.70
C THR A 82 28.66 -9.55 -4.89
N LYS A 83 28.43 -8.24 -4.72
CA LYS A 83 29.48 -7.20 -4.82
C LYS A 83 30.61 -7.44 -3.80
N GLU A 84 30.26 -7.78 -2.56
CA GLU A 84 31.25 -8.10 -1.52
C GLU A 84 32.08 -9.35 -1.86
N LYS A 85 31.47 -10.40 -2.43
CA LYS A 85 32.19 -11.60 -2.87
C LYS A 85 33.18 -11.30 -4.00
N ILE A 86 32.77 -10.48 -4.97
CA ILE A 86 33.65 -10.03 -6.06
C ILE A 86 34.85 -9.28 -5.47
N SER A 87 34.60 -8.28 -4.62
CA SER A 87 35.66 -7.47 -3.99
C SER A 87 36.66 -8.32 -3.19
N LYS A 88 36.17 -9.32 -2.43
CA LYS A 88 37.04 -10.25 -1.68
C LYS A 88 37.95 -11.07 -2.59
N LEU A 89 37.43 -11.56 -3.72
CA LEU A 89 38.22 -12.33 -4.69
C LEU A 89 39.23 -11.44 -5.42
N GLU A 90 38.84 -10.24 -5.82
CA GLU A 90 39.74 -9.27 -6.45
C GLU A 90 40.91 -8.89 -5.52
N LEU A 91 40.62 -8.64 -4.24
CA LEU A 91 41.64 -8.37 -3.22
C LEU A 91 42.53 -9.59 -2.94
N ALA A 92 41.99 -10.81 -2.99
CA ALA A 92 42.78 -12.02 -2.88
C ALA A 92 43.75 -12.18 -4.07
N ASN A 93 43.30 -11.90 -5.29
CA ASN A 93 44.15 -11.92 -6.48
C ASN A 93 45.25 -10.86 -6.41
N GLN A 94 44.93 -9.64 -5.97
CA GLN A 94 45.93 -8.59 -5.78
C GLN A 94 47.01 -8.98 -4.76
N LYS A 95 46.62 -9.65 -3.66
CA LYS A 95 47.57 -10.18 -2.67
C LYS A 95 48.48 -11.27 -3.24
N ILE A 96 47.95 -12.13 -4.11
CA ILE A 96 48.73 -13.17 -4.78
C ILE A 96 49.73 -12.52 -5.75
N GLU A 97 49.29 -11.56 -6.55
CA GLU A 97 50.16 -10.85 -7.50
C GLU A 97 51.29 -10.11 -6.79
N ASN A 98 50.99 -9.44 -5.66
CA ASN A 98 52.02 -8.82 -4.83
C ASN A 98 53.02 -9.86 -4.31
N LYS A 99 52.56 -11.03 -3.85
CA LYS A 99 53.48 -12.10 -3.39
C LYS A 99 54.40 -12.59 -4.51
N ILE A 100 53.88 -12.77 -5.72
CA ILE A 100 54.65 -13.20 -6.89
C ILE A 100 55.71 -12.16 -7.25
N THR A 101 55.39 -10.87 -7.16
CA THR A 101 56.29 -9.78 -7.59
C THR A 101 57.31 -9.38 -6.54
N THR A 102 56.99 -9.48 -5.24
CA THR A 102 57.86 -8.97 -4.16
C THR A 102 58.67 -10.04 -3.44
N THR A 103 58.32 -11.32 -3.59
CA THR A 103 58.90 -12.41 -2.78
C THR A 103 59.68 -13.35 -3.67
N SER A 104 60.87 -13.77 -3.24
CA SER A 104 61.63 -14.82 -3.92
C SER A 104 60.99 -16.18 -3.62
N ILE A 105 60.02 -16.57 -4.45
CA ILE A 105 59.37 -17.89 -4.43
C ILE A 105 59.77 -18.70 -5.67
N SER A 106 59.69 -20.04 -5.59
CA SER A 106 60.06 -20.91 -6.71
C SER A 106 59.10 -20.77 -7.89
N ASP A 107 59.59 -21.06 -9.10
CA ASP A 107 58.78 -21.00 -10.33
C ASP A 107 57.55 -21.90 -10.28
N GLU A 108 57.66 -23.07 -9.63
CA GLU A 108 56.54 -24.00 -9.44
C GLU A 108 55.43 -23.38 -8.55
N GLU A 109 55.80 -22.70 -7.46
CA GLU A 109 54.85 -22.01 -6.60
C GLU A 109 54.24 -20.80 -7.32
N ILE A 110 55.02 -20.06 -8.12
CA ILE A 110 54.50 -18.99 -8.98
C ILE A 110 53.43 -19.52 -9.94
N GLN A 111 53.68 -20.64 -10.61
CA GLN A 111 52.71 -21.24 -11.53
C GLN A 111 51.42 -21.65 -10.81
N LYS A 112 51.54 -22.28 -9.64
CA LYS A 112 50.38 -22.67 -8.81
C LYS A 112 49.54 -21.46 -8.39
N GLN A 113 50.19 -20.38 -7.96
CA GLN A 113 49.52 -19.14 -7.58
C GLN A 113 48.86 -18.45 -8.80
N ARG A 114 49.47 -18.51 -9.99
CA ARG A 114 48.87 -18.02 -11.25
C ARG A 114 47.63 -18.83 -11.66
N ILE A 115 47.66 -20.15 -11.52
CA ILE A 115 46.48 -21.01 -11.78
C ILE A 115 45.33 -20.60 -10.86
N LYS A 116 45.60 -20.48 -9.54
CA LYS A 116 44.61 -20.03 -8.56
C LYS A 116 44.03 -18.64 -8.88
N THR A 117 44.87 -17.72 -9.35
CA THR A 117 44.44 -16.38 -9.78
C THR A 117 43.47 -16.46 -10.95
N LYS A 118 43.76 -17.30 -11.96
CA LYS A 118 42.87 -17.53 -13.11
C LYS A 118 41.56 -18.21 -12.71
N GLU A 119 41.59 -19.17 -11.80
CA GLU A 119 40.36 -19.78 -11.25
C GLU A 119 39.46 -18.74 -10.56
N ASN A 120 40.07 -17.86 -9.76
CA ASN A 120 39.38 -16.75 -9.14
C ASN A 120 38.83 -15.75 -10.18
N GLU A 121 39.57 -15.45 -11.25
CA GLU A 121 39.10 -14.58 -12.35
C GLU A 121 37.86 -15.14 -13.04
N VAL A 122 37.84 -16.44 -13.34
CA VAL A 122 36.65 -17.12 -13.89
C VAL A 122 35.46 -17.00 -12.93
N ASN A 123 35.69 -17.20 -11.63
CA ASN A 123 34.65 -17.04 -10.62
C ASN A 123 34.16 -15.59 -10.50
N ILE A 124 35.05 -14.60 -10.58
CA ILE A 124 34.71 -13.18 -10.60
C ILE A 124 33.84 -12.87 -11.82
N GLN A 125 34.19 -13.36 -13.01
CA GLN A 125 33.40 -13.13 -14.22
C GLN A 125 31.99 -13.72 -14.10
N LYS A 126 31.86 -14.94 -13.56
CA LYS A 126 30.54 -15.55 -13.27
C LYS A 126 29.73 -14.70 -12.29
N LEU A 127 30.35 -14.21 -11.22
CA LEU A 127 29.69 -13.34 -10.25
C LEU A 127 29.31 -11.98 -10.84
N LYS A 128 30.13 -11.40 -11.73
CA LYS A 128 29.81 -10.14 -12.45
C LYS A 128 28.61 -10.32 -13.38
N LEU A 129 28.49 -11.46 -14.06
CA LEU A 129 27.29 -11.79 -14.84
C LEU A 129 26.05 -11.88 -13.94
N THR A 130 26.16 -12.55 -12.78
CA THR A 130 25.09 -12.60 -11.79
C THR A 130 24.74 -11.20 -11.27
N GLN A 131 25.73 -10.34 -11.00
CA GLN A 131 25.52 -8.96 -10.57
C GLN A 131 24.73 -8.17 -11.61
N ILE A 132 25.09 -8.25 -12.88
CA ILE A 132 24.38 -7.57 -13.97
C ILE A 132 22.92 -8.02 -14.05
N ASN A 133 22.66 -9.33 -13.91
CA ASN A 133 21.30 -9.84 -13.89
C ASN A 133 20.51 -9.34 -12.68
N GLN A 134 21.14 -9.33 -11.50
CA GLN A 134 20.53 -8.80 -10.27
C GLN A 134 20.22 -7.29 -10.40
N GLU A 135 21.11 -6.49 -11.00
CA GLU A 135 20.89 -5.07 -11.27
C GLU A 135 19.71 -4.86 -12.23
N LYS A 136 19.65 -5.62 -13.32
CA LYS A 136 18.51 -5.58 -14.26
C LYS A 136 17.19 -5.96 -13.60
N GLU A 137 17.18 -6.97 -12.73
CA GLU A 137 15.99 -7.36 -11.98
C GLU A 137 15.58 -6.29 -10.98
N LEU A 138 16.55 -5.69 -10.28
CA LEU A 138 16.30 -4.60 -9.34
C LEU A 138 15.71 -3.37 -10.04
N ASP A 139 16.26 -2.98 -11.19
CA ASP A 139 15.75 -1.86 -12.00
C ASP A 139 14.31 -2.11 -12.43
N LYS A 140 13.99 -3.33 -12.88
CA LYS A 140 12.60 -3.72 -13.19
C LYS A 140 11.69 -3.65 -11.97
N MET A 141 12.17 -4.03 -10.79
CA MET A 141 11.38 -3.94 -9.56
C MET A 141 11.12 -2.48 -9.18
N MET A 142 12.13 -1.61 -9.29
CA MET A 142 11.99 -0.17 -9.00
C MET A 142 11.02 0.54 -9.95
N LEU A 143 10.97 0.16 -11.23
CA LEU A 143 10.01 0.72 -12.19
C LEU A 143 8.55 0.29 -11.93
N ASN A 144 8.34 -0.80 -11.18
CA ASN A 144 7.03 -1.37 -10.88
C ASN A 144 6.56 -1.10 -9.43
N ILE A 145 7.32 -0.29 -8.67
CA ILE A 145 6.91 0.25 -7.37
C ILE A 145 6.07 1.49 -7.62
#